data_AF-A0A529FL67-F1
#
_entry.id   AF-A0A529FL67-F1
#
_cell.length_a   1.000
_cell.length_b   1.000
_cell.length_c   1.000
_cell.angle_alpha   90.00
_cell.angle_beta   90.00
_cell.angle_gamma   90.00
#
_symmetry.space_group_name_H-M   'P 1'
#
loop_
_entity.id
_entity.type
_entity.pdbx_description
1 polymer ?
#
loop_
_entity_poly.entity_id
_entity_poly.type
_entity_poly.pdbx_seq_one_letter_code
_entity_poly.pdbx_strand_id
1 'polypeptide(L)'
;MPTVISAINGKGGAGKTTALMNIAGEYALRGLTVAMIDMDARSNLTRWWSDCREKEAQAEGIDVLGHKTAKAVSAFLDRAADSFDRILIDTPGEDT
;
A
#
# COMPACT_ATOMS: atom_id res chain seq x y z
N MET A 1 9.67 -5.09 -14.40
CA MET A 1 9.77 -5.67 -13.05
C MET A 1 9.77 -4.56 -11.99
N PRO A 2 8.74 -4.51 -11.14
CA PRO A 2 8.56 -3.47 -10.13
C PRO A 2 9.57 -3.65 -9.00
N THR A 3 9.88 -2.56 -8.29
CA THR A 3 10.52 -2.68 -6.97
C THR A 3 9.44 -2.92 -5.91
N VAL A 4 9.55 -4.03 -5.18
CA VAL A 4 8.63 -4.40 -4.10
C VAL A 4 9.24 -4.02 -2.75
N ILE A 5 8.51 -3.26 -1.94
CA ILE A 5 8.93 -2.77 -0.62
C ILE A 5 7.86 -3.15 0.40
N SER A 6 8.25 -3.82 1.49
CA SER A 6 7.33 -4.18 2.58
C SER A 6 7.72 -3.46 3.86
N ALA A 7 6.75 -2.83 4.52
CA ALA A 7 6.95 -2.25 5.83
C ALA A 7 6.57 -3.29 6.90
N ILE A 8 7.55 -3.79 7.65
CA ILE A 8 7.38 -4.86 8.63
C ILE A 8 7.77 -4.35 10.02
N ASN A 9 6.83 -4.45 10.96
CA ASN A 9 7.06 -4.16 12.38
C ASN A 9 5.92 -4.76 13.21
N GLY A 10 6.25 -5.61 14.18
CA GLY A 10 5.29 -6.27 15.05
C GLY A 10 4.53 -5.33 15.97
N LYS A 11 5.02 -4.11 16.22
CA LYS A 11 4.32 -3.14 17.08
C LYS A 11 3.22 -2.39 16.32
N GLY A 12 2.02 -2.39 16.89
CA GLY A 12 0.92 -1.48 16.54
C GLY A 12 1.31 -0.01 16.73
N GLY A 13 0.94 0.85 15.78
CA GLY A 13 1.28 2.28 15.85
C GLY A 13 2.75 2.64 15.58
N ALA A 14 3.58 1.71 15.08
CA ALA A 14 4.98 1.99 14.72
C ALA A 14 5.18 2.91 13.49
N GLY A 15 4.10 3.43 12.89
CA GLY A 15 4.16 4.34 11.75
C GLY A 15 4.30 3.71 10.36
N LYS A 16 4.14 2.37 10.23
CA LYS A 16 4.28 1.63 8.95
C LYS A 16 3.42 2.22 7.83
N THR A 17 2.11 2.24 8.04
CA THR A 17 1.11 2.76 7.10
C THR A 17 1.40 4.21 6.71
N THR A 18 1.70 5.06 7.70
CA THR A 18 2.03 6.48 7.46
C THR A 18 3.31 6.66 6.64
N ALA A 19 4.35 5.87 6.91
CA ALA A 19 5.57 5.90 6.13
C ALA A 19 5.30 5.50 4.67
N LEU A 20 4.54 4.41 4.46
CA LEU A 20 4.20 3.96 3.11
C LEU A 20 3.35 4.98 2.34
N MET A 21 2.40 5.67 2.99
CA MET A 21 1.60 6.74 2.36
C MET A 21 2.49 7.86 1.82
N ASN A 22 3.45 8.33 2.62
CA ASN A 22 4.36 9.39 2.20
C ASN A 22 5.32 8.93 1.09
N ILE A 23 5.85 7.70 1.19
CA ILE A 23 6.70 7.12 0.16
C ILE A 23 5.95 6.96 -1.16
N ALA A 24 4.68 6.52 -1.12
CA ALA A 24 3.83 6.40 -2.30
C ALA A 24 3.60 7.77 -2.96
N GLY A 25 3.27 8.78 -2.16
CA GLY A 25 3.12 10.16 -2.63
C GLY A 25 4.37 10.70 -3.30
N GLU A 26 5.55 10.50 -2.70
CA GLU A 26 6.82 10.91 -3.29
C GLU A 26 7.11 10.21 -4.63
N TYR A 27 6.81 8.91 -4.74
CA TYR A 27 6.96 8.20 -6.02
C TYR A 27 5.99 8.71 -7.08
N ALA A 28 4.74 8.96 -6.73
CA ALA A 28 3.75 9.52 -7.63
C ALA A 28 4.14 10.94 -8.10
N LEU A 29 4.67 11.79 -7.21
CA LEU A 29 5.20 13.11 -7.56
C LEU A 29 6.37 13.04 -8.55
N ARG A 30 7.10 11.91 -8.60
CA ARG A 30 8.15 11.64 -9.59
C ARG A 30 7.62 11.01 -10.88
N GLY A 31 6.30 10.88 -11.04
CA GLY A 31 5.64 10.31 -12.21
C GLY A 31 5.65 8.79 -12.27
N LEU A 32 5.94 8.10 -11.16
CA LEU A 32 5.93 6.64 -11.09
C LEU A 32 4.54 6.11 -10.69
N THR A 33 4.17 4.95 -11.22
CA THR A 33 2.94 4.25 -10.80
C THR A 33 3.19 3.39 -9.57
N VAL A 34 2.29 3.47 -8.59
CA VAL A 34 2.43 2.81 -7.29
C VAL A 34 1.19 1.98 -6.96
N ALA A 35 1.39 0.68 -6.68
CA ALA A 35 0.39 -0.13 -6.01
C ALA A 35 0.70 -0.22 -4.52
N MET A 36 -0.24 0.16 -3.65
CA MET A 36 -0.16 -0.09 -2.22
C MET A 36 -1.08 -1.26 -1.85
N ILE A 37 -0.53 -2.25 -1.15
CA ILE A 37 -1.24 -3.47 -0.74
C ILE A 37 -1.45 -3.42 0.78
N ASP A 38 -2.72 -3.34 1.18
CA ASP A 38 -3.13 -3.34 2.59
C ASP A 38 -3.41 -4.78 3.05
N MET A 39 -2.46 -5.34 3.81
CA MET A 39 -2.63 -6.66 4.44
C MET A 39 -3.19 -6.59 5.86
N ASP A 40 -3.26 -5.41 6.50
CA ASP A 40 -3.71 -5.27 7.89
C ASP A 40 -5.24 -5.48 7.97
N ALA A 41 -5.70 -6.38 8.85
CA ALA A 41 -7.12 -6.64 9.04
C ALA A 41 -7.91 -5.37 9.44
N ARG A 42 -7.26 -4.42 10.14
CA ARG A 42 -7.85 -3.13 10.53
C ARG A 42 -8.14 -2.22 9.33
N SER A 43 -7.48 -2.47 8.19
CA SER A 43 -7.70 -1.80 6.91
C SER A 43 -7.58 -0.26 6.94
N ASN A 44 -6.66 0.25 7.77
CA ASN A 44 -6.44 1.69 7.93
C ASN A 44 -5.99 2.35 6.61
N LEU A 45 -5.13 1.69 5.84
CA LEU A 45 -4.67 2.18 4.55
C LEU A 45 -5.82 2.25 3.53
N THR A 46 -6.60 1.18 3.42
CA THR A 46 -7.77 1.13 2.52
C THR A 46 -8.80 2.20 2.91
N ARG A 47 -9.06 2.37 4.22
CA ARG A 47 -10.01 3.39 4.71
C ARG A 47 -9.54 4.80 4.36
N TRP A 48 -8.28 5.13 4.62
CA TRP A 48 -7.71 6.42 4.25
C TRP A 48 -7.88 6.72 2.75
N TRP A 49 -7.65 5.72 1.90
CA TRP A 49 -7.79 5.89 0.45
C TRP A 49 -9.24 6.15 0.02
N SER A 50 -10.20 5.47 0.65
CA SER A 50 -11.63 5.74 0.45
C SER A 50 -12.00 7.15 0.90
N ASP A 51 -11.51 7.61 2.07
CA ASP A 51 -11.76 8.96 2.56
C ASP A 51 -11.17 10.03 1.61
N CYS A 52 -10.01 9.76 0.98
CA CYS A 52 -9.44 10.60 -0.06
C CYS A 52 -10.36 10.66 -1.29
N ARG A 53 -10.96 9.54 -1.70
CA ARG A 53 -11.89 9.49 -2.84
C ARG A 53 -13.13 10.32 -2.60
N GLU A 54 -13.73 10.21 -1.42
CA GLU A 54 -14.93 10.98 -1.04
C GLU A 54 -14.67 12.50 -1.04
N LYS A 55 -13.42 12.90 -0.82
CA LYS A 55 -12.98 14.30 -0.82
C LYS A 55 -12.38 14.76 -2.14
N GLU A 56 -12.44 13.95 -3.20
CA GLU A 56 -11.81 14.23 -4.50
C GLU A 56 -10.31 14.55 -4.37
N ALA A 57 -9.63 13.89 -3.42
CA ALA A 57 -8.25 14.14 -3.02
C ALA A 57 -7.33 12.92 -3.21
N GLN A 58 -7.72 11.96 -4.06
CA GLN A 58 -6.85 10.85 -4.45
C GLN A 58 -5.71 11.39 -5.32
N ALA A 59 -4.47 11.01 -4.98
CA ALA A 59 -3.33 11.32 -5.82
C ALA A 59 -3.38 10.47 -7.10
N GLU A 60 -3.05 11.09 -8.24
CA GLU A 60 -2.86 10.36 -9.49
C GLU A 60 -1.67 9.39 -9.39
N GLY A 61 -1.74 8.27 -10.11
CA GLY A 61 -0.64 7.28 -10.16
C GLY A 61 -0.54 6.36 -8.96
N ILE A 62 -1.48 6.40 -8.01
CA ILE A 62 -1.52 5.49 -6.85
C ILE A 62 -2.80 4.66 -6.87
N ASP A 63 -2.66 3.34 -6.73
CA ASP A 63 -3.77 2.41 -6.49
C ASP A 63 -3.60 1.74 -5.12
N VAL A 64 -4.70 1.60 -4.37
CA VAL A 64 -4.70 0.88 -3.07
C VAL A 64 -5.58 -0.36 -3.15
N LEU A 65 -5.03 -1.51 -2.75
CA LEU A 65 -5.65 -2.83 -2.87
C LEU A 65 -5.70 -3.54 -1.51
N GLY A 66 -6.87 -4.06 -1.14
CA GLY A 66 -7.04 -4.87 0.07
C GLY A 66 -6.73 -6.35 -0.16
N HIS A 67 -5.55 -6.83 0.25
CA HIS A 67 -5.18 -8.25 0.16
C HIS A 67 -4.70 -8.78 1.51
N LYS A 68 -5.57 -9.48 2.23
CA LYS A 68 -5.33 -9.89 3.63
C LYS A 68 -4.58 -11.21 3.80
N THR A 69 -4.14 -11.86 2.72
CA THR A 69 -3.43 -13.15 2.78
C THR A 69 -2.20 -13.14 1.88
N ALA A 70 -1.15 -13.85 2.29
CA ALA A 70 0.06 -14.01 1.48
C ALA A 70 -0.24 -14.60 0.09
N LYS A 71 -1.21 -15.53 0.01
CA LYS A 71 -1.67 -16.11 -1.27
C LYS A 71 -2.28 -15.07 -2.20
N ALA A 72 -3.11 -14.16 -1.67
CA ALA A 72 -3.71 -13.10 -2.46
C ALA A 72 -2.66 -12.11 -2.97
N VAL A 73 -1.68 -11.75 -2.11
CA VAL A 73 -0.55 -10.89 -2.50
C VAL A 73 0.29 -11.55 -3.59
N SER A 74 0.70 -12.82 -3.42
CA SER A 74 1.46 -13.55 -4.44
C SER A 74 0.71 -13.58 -5.77
N ALA A 75 -0.57 -13.92 -5.74
CA ALA A 75 -1.38 -13.98 -6.95
C ALA A 75 -1.57 -12.60 -7.63
N PHE A 76 -1.56 -11.52 -6.86
CA PHE A 76 -1.53 -10.15 -7.40
C PHE A 76 -0.18 -9.85 -8.07
N LEU A 77 0.93 -10.14 -7.39
CA LEU A 77 2.28 -9.93 -7.93
C LEU A 77 2.46 -10.69 -9.25
N ASP A 78 2.03 -11.95 -9.32
CA ASP A 78 2.15 -12.76 -10.55
C ASP A 78 1.37 -12.19 -11.75
N ARG A 79 0.25 -11.48 -11.49
CA ARG A 79 -0.63 -10.95 -12.56
C ARG A 79 -0.34 -9.50 -12.93
N ALA A 80 0.12 -8.70 -11.98
CA ALA A 80 0.13 -7.25 -12.09
C ALA A 80 1.51 -6.63 -11.85
N ALA A 81 2.56 -7.45 -11.68
CA ALA A 81 3.92 -6.95 -11.45
C ALA A 81 4.34 -5.89 -12.49
N ASP A 82 4.10 -6.13 -13.77
CA ASP A 82 4.55 -5.22 -14.83
C ASP A 82 3.61 -4.02 -15.08
N SER A 83 2.53 -3.89 -14.32
CA SER A 83 1.60 -2.75 -14.41
C SER A 83 2.03 -1.55 -13.55
N PHE A 84 2.96 -1.75 -12.62
CA PHE A 84 3.37 -0.73 -11.66
C PHE A 84 4.90 -0.58 -11.63
N ASP A 85 5.40 0.62 -11.37
CA ASP A 85 6.83 0.84 -11.12
C ASP A 85 7.23 0.43 -9.70
N ARG A 86 6.31 0.60 -8.74
CA ARG A 86 6.50 0.35 -7.31
C ARG A 86 5.33 -0.42 -6.72
N ILE A 87 5.64 -1.37 -5.84
CA ILE A 87 4.64 -2.09 -5.05
C ILE A 87 5.02 -1.95 -3.57
N LEU A 88 4.13 -1.37 -2.79
CA LEU A 88 4.32 -1.12 -1.36
C LEU A 88 3.38 -2.02 -0.56
N ILE A 89 3.89 -2.76 0.42
CA ILE A 89 3.10 -3.73 1.19
C ILE A 89 3.03 -3.28 2.64
N ASP A 90 1.82 -2.93 3.08
CA ASP A 90 1.51 -2.60 4.47
C ASP A 90 1.13 -3.86 5.23
N THR A 91 1.96 -4.25 6.19
CA THR A 91 1.77 -5.49 6.97
C THR A 91 1.10 -5.23 8.31
N PRO A 92 0.38 -6.22 8.89
CA PRO A 92 -0.22 -6.07 10.21
C PRO A 92 0.82 -5.78 11.31
N GLY A 93 0.41 -4.99 12.31
CA GLY A 93 1.07 -4.97 13.61
C GLY A 93 0.17 -5.49 14.73
N GLU A 94 0.77 -5.98 15.80
CA GLU A 94 0.10 -6.43 17.01
C GLU A 94 0.13 -5.31 18.07
N ASP A 95 -1.00 -5.10 18.74
CA ASP A 95 -1.02 -4.27 19.94
C ASP A 95 -0.53 -5.18 21.08
N THR A 96 0.61 -4.83 21.68
CA THR A 96 1.19 -5.53 22.84
C THR A 96 0.76 -4.84 24.12
#